data_AF-A0A9D5LIW1-F1
#
_entry.id   AF-A0A9D5LIW1-F1
#
_cell.length_a   1.000
_cell.length_b   1.000
_cell.length_c   1.000
_cell.angle_alpha   90.00
_cell.angle_beta   90.00
_cell.angle_gamma   90.00
#
_symmetry.space_group_name_H-M   'P 1'
#
loop_
_entity.id
_entity.type
_entity.pdbx_description
1 polymer ?
#
loop_
_entity_poly.entity_id
_entity_poly.type
_entity_poly.pdbx_seq_one_letter_code
_entity_poly.pdbx_strand_id
1 'polypeptide(L)'
;MSRRIDRFKEQLARALDDNLHTRQWHNIVDWLIIAMILISTAEIFLSTLDLAPEVRRILWIVDIVCLVFFLIEVTARIWVAPLVDPKYSGWKGRLKYCFSFHGFVDVISTYPFFLGFFLPLPFQTLRLLRLTRVMRVMRLSRYSRGFSLFTNAMREKRHELLVSLQFLVIITIILSFLLYFFEHDAQPEVYDSGFASVMWSFAQYIGDPGGFADTPPVTFWGRAIACIVGLLGIAIVAVPAGIIGAGFTDALEQDRHKVDIKDNLAKIHAVFERKLDRPTGYQIVLPFRTVIDIQARMNLTQPDIVEAVGTDPSLRLINLASTIPMRLNPVDRLAVEHVHINRSYGCCIDRGSSVTIISPSGVIDPCTSIFFYYVAMIGGFNWISREVGERAPYRSWYVIPPGEKEPELMEYIADLTRVLDRPDAWGVICNISSGALEPEYDTQIHVSLGGPKGDTELKEHPLVADLTTFNRFYDMLSAEMLAKFGYHTDLQKYHNGSPNLLVRKIPLCRPADFMVLRIEWHATLWAETRMVFARELARVISLTLAGKEPPEVAQMKIKDIGFSGYPA
;
A
#
# COMPACT_ATOMS: atom_id res chain seq x y z
N MET A 1 -2.06 9.44 33.18
CA MET A 1 -0.72 8.82 33.23
C MET A 1 -0.47 7.89 32.04
N SER A 2 -1.39 6.96 31.69
CA SER A 2 -1.20 6.06 30.53
C SER A 2 -0.95 6.80 29.19
N ARG A 3 -1.76 7.80 28.81
CA ARG A 3 -1.57 8.57 27.57
C ARG A 3 -0.21 9.28 27.40
N ARG A 4 0.55 9.52 28.48
CA ARG A 4 1.92 10.07 28.40
C ARG A 4 2.94 8.96 28.18
N ILE A 5 2.75 7.82 28.85
CA ILE A 5 3.59 6.63 28.70
C ILE A 5 3.43 6.04 27.29
N ASP A 6 2.21 6.00 26.76
CA ASP A 6 1.93 5.45 25.43
C ASP A 6 2.55 6.33 24.33
N ARG A 7 2.43 7.67 24.44
CA ARG A 7 3.16 8.60 23.57
C ARG A 7 4.67 8.48 23.65
N PHE A 8 5.22 8.30 24.87
CA PHE A 8 6.65 8.11 25.04
C PHE A 8 7.13 6.80 24.40
N LYS A 9 6.38 5.71 24.57
CA LYS A 9 6.67 4.44 23.91
C LYS A 9 6.62 4.54 22.39
N GLU A 10 5.65 5.26 21.84
CA GLU A 10 5.56 5.51 20.40
C GLU A 10 6.75 6.33 19.88
N GLN A 11 7.16 7.38 20.62
CA GLN A 11 8.35 8.16 20.27
C GLN A 11 9.64 7.33 20.34
N LEU A 12 9.75 6.47 21.35
CA LEU A 12 10.87 5.54 21.50
C LEU A 12 10.87 4.47 20.40
N ALA A 13 9.69 3.99 19.99
CA ALA A 13 9.53 3.07 18.85
C ALA A 13 10.05 3.69 17.56
N ARG A 14 9.66 4.94 17.31
CA ARG A 14 10.10 5.71 16.14
C ARG A 14 11.60 6.01 16.14
N ALA A 15 12.23 6.05 17.32
CA ALA A 15 13.66 6.30 17.45
C ALA A 15 14.52 5.03 17.32
N LEU A 16 13.96 3.85 17.57
CA LEU A 16 14.71 2.57 17.63
C LEU A 16 14.42 1.61 16.47
N ASP A 17 13.44 1.92 15.61
CA ASP A 17 12.98 1.03 14.53
C ASP A 17 12.63 1.80 13.23
N ASP A 18 13.18 1.30 12.12
CA ASP A 18 13.21 1.92 10.78
C ASP A 18 11.82 1.93 10.09
N ASN A 19 10.91 1.06 10.51
CA ASN A 19 9.62 0.83 9.83
C ASN A 19 8.55 1.92 10.08
N LEU A 20 8.82 2.92 10.94
CA LEU A 20 7.83 3.91 11.39
C LEU A 20 7.95 5.31 10.74
N HIS A 21 8.75 5.45 9.66
CA HIS A 21 8.78 6.60 8.75
C HIS A 21 8.91 8.01 9.41
N THR A 22 9.93 8.26 10.24
CA THR A 22 10.30 9.63 10.67
C THR A 22 11.80 9.92 10.48
N ARG A 23 12.15 10.95 9.70
CA ARG A 23 13.52 11.16 9.17
C ARG A 23 14.57 11.77 10.12
N GLN A 24 14.19 12.62 11.08
CA GLN A 24 15.18 13.50 11.73
C GLN A 24 15.94 12.86 12.91
N TRP A 25 15.23 12.15 13.81
CA TRP A 25 15.84 11.54 14.99
C TRP A 25 16.53 10.19 14.70
N HIS A 26 16.05 9.51 13.67
CA HIS A 26 16.49 8.19 13.24
C HIS A 26 18.01 8.13 12.96
N ASN A 27 18.49 9.01 12.07
CA ASN A 27 19.89 8.98 11.66
C ASN A 27 20.86 9.16 12.84
N ILE A 28 20.56 10.04 13.80
CA ILE A 28 21.47 10.36 14.90
C ILE A 28 21.59 9.18 15.88
N VAL A 29 20.46 8.56 16.23
CA VAL A 29 20.42 7.41 17.16
C VAL A 29 21.13 6.21 16.54
N ASP A 30 20.92 5.94 15.26
CA ASP A 30 21.56 4.82 14.57
C ASP A 30 23.07 5.02 14.45
N TRP A 31 23.52 6.22 14.06
CA TRP A 31 24.95 6.54 14.02
C TRP A 31 25.61 6.42 15.41
N LEU A 32 24.90 6.81 16.49
CA LEU A 32 25.38 6.62 17.85
C LEU A 32 25.51 5.12 18.19
N ILE A 33 24.49 4.30 17.88
CA ILE A 33 24.53 2.86 18.15
C ILE A 33 25.64 2.19 17.35
N ILE A 34 25.80 2.55 16.06
CA ILE A 34 26.88 2.07 15.20
C ILE A 34 28.25 2.44 15.79
N ALA A 35 28.44 3.69 16.21
CA ALA A 35 29.68 4.14 16.84
C ALA A 35 29.99 3.35 18.11
N MET A 36 28.99 3.12 18.98
CA MET A 36 29.13 2.30 20.18
C MET A 36 29.46 0.83 19.86
N ILE A 37 28.91 0.27 18.78
CA ILE A 37 29.25 -1.09 18.32
C ILE A 37 30.72 -1.13 17.89
N LEU A 38 31.17 -0.18 17.07
CA LEU A 38 32.55 -0.12 16.59
C LEU A 38 33.55 0.08 17.75
N ILE A 39 33.23 0.97 18.70
CA ILE A 39 34.04 1.17 19.91
C ILE A 39 34.12 -0.14 20.73
N SER A 40 32.98 -0.81 20.93
CA SER A 40 32.96 -2.08 21.64
C SER A 40 33.74 -3.18 20.90
N THR A 41 33.68 -3.24 19.58
CA THR A 41 34.43 -4.24 18.79
C THR A 41 35.94 -3.94 18.83
N ALA A 42 36.32 -2.67 18.72
CA ALA A 42 37.72 -2.23 18.84
C ALA A 42 38.28 -2.53 20.24
N GLU A 43 37.50 -2.27 21.30
CA GLU A 43 37.87 -2.60 22.68
C GLU A 43 38.15 -4.10 22.84
N ILE A 44 37.25 -4.96 22.36
CA ILE A 44 37.44 -6.42 22.42
C ILE A 44 38.73 -6.82 21.72
N PHE A 45 38.98 -6.29 20.52
CA PHE A 45 40.20 -6.59 19.77
C PHE A 45 41.46 -6.14 20.52
N LEU A 46 41.49 -4.90 21.00
CA LEU A 46 42.62 -4.35 21.75
C LEU A 46 42.87 -5.11 23.06
N SER A 47 41.81 -5.60 23.72
CA SER A 47 41.92 -6.39 24.95
C SER A 47 42.67 -7.71 24.79
N THR A 48 42.85 -8.19 23.56
CA THR A 48 43.64 -9.40 23.25
C THR A 48 45.15 -9.16 23.25
N LEU A 49 45.58 -7.90 23.14
CA LEU A 49 46.99 -7.52 23.12
C LEU A 49 47.55 -7.43 24.54
N ASP A 50 48.87 -7.63 24.66
CA ASP A 50 49.57 -7.39 25.91
C ASP A 50 49.81 -5.89 26.08
N LEU A 51 48.93 -5.24 26.86
CA LEU A 51 48.86 -3.80 27.04
C LEU A 51 49.24 -3.39 28.45
N ALA A 52 49.79 -2.18 28.57
CA ALA A 52 50.13 -1.57 29.86
C ALA A 52 48.89 -1.51 30.80
N PRO A 53 49.08 -1.63 32.13
CA PRO A 53 47.98 -1.66 33.10
C PRO A 53 47.02 -0.47 33.02
N GLU A 54 47.53 0.72 32.67
CA GLU A 54 46.77 1.95 32.52
C GLU A 54 45.80 1.86 31.34
N VAL A 55 46.26 1.33 30.21
CA VAL A 55 45.45 1.13 28.99
C VAL A 55 44.37 0.07 29.25
N ARG A 56 44.72 -1.02 29.95
CA ARG A 56 43.74 -2.05 30.35
C ARG A 56 42.64 -1.48 31.24
N ARG A 57 42.96 -0.55 32.15
CA ARG A 57 41.95 0.13 32.98
C ARG A 57 41.01 0.98 32.13
N ILE A 58 41.51 1.70 31.14
CA ILE A 58 40.69 2.50 30.21
C ILE A 58 39.75 1.60 29.41
N LEU A 59 40.26 0.51 28.82
CA LEU A 59 39.45 -0.45 28.07
C LEU A 59 38.34 -1.07 28.93
N TRP A 60 38.63 -1.39 30.19
CA TRP A 60 37.62 -1.90 31.12
C TRP A 60 36.50 -0.88 31.41
N ILE A 61 36.82 0.42 31.53
CA ILE A 61 35.82 1.48 31.67
C ILE A 61 34.95 1.55 30.40
N VAL A 62 35.58 1.50 29.22
CA VAL A 62 34.87 1.50 27.93
C VAL A 62 33.93 0.30 27.83
N ASP A 63 34.36 -0.91 28.22
CA ASP A 63 33.51 -2.11 28.23
C ASP A 63 32.27 -1.92 29.11
N ILE A 64 32.42 -1.37 30.32
CA ILE A 64 31.29 -1.12 31.23
C ILE A 64 30.34 -0.09 30.63
N VAL A 65 30.84 1.00 30.06
CA VAL A 65 29.99 2.03 29.43
C VAL A 65 29.21 1.43 28.27
N CYS A 66 29.87 0.66 27.38
CA CYS A 66 29.24 -0.04 26.28
C CYS A 66 28.20 -1.06 26.77
N LEU A 67 28.49 -1.82 27.82
CA LEU A 67 27.58 -2.79 28.40
C LEU A 67 26.31 -2.12 28.93
N VAL A 68 26.44 -1.04 29.71
CA VAL A 68 25.29 -0.31 30.27
C VAL A 68 24.46 0.30 29.14
N PHE A 69 25.12 0.90 28.13
CA PHE A 69 24.44 1.45 26.96
C PHE A 69 23.59 0.39 26.23
N PHE A 70 24.20 -0.75 25.87
CA PHE A 70 23.48 -1.82 25.16
C PHE A 70 22.43 -2.51 26.01
N LEU A 71 22.64 -2.62 27.32
CA LEU A 71 21.60 -3.13 28.22
C LEU A 71 20.34 -2.27 28.15
N ILE A 72 20.50 -0.95 28.25
CA ILE A 72 19.38 0.00 28.17
C ILE A 72 18.72 -0.09 26.80
N GLU A 73 19.50 -0.05 25.73
CA GLU A 73 19.01 -0.05 24.36
C GLU A 73 18.28 -1.35 23.97
N VAL A 74 18.85 -2.53 24.27
CA VAL A 74 18.19 -3.82 24.00
C VAL A 74 16.92 -3.99 24.83
N THR A 75 16.95 -3.59 26.10
CA THR A 75 15.78 -3.68 26.98
C THR A 75 14.66 -2.76 26.48
N ALA A 76 15.00 -1.54 26.07
CA ALA A 76 14.06 -0.59 25.47
C ALA A 76 13.43 -1.17 24.19
N ARG A 77 14.24 -1.82 23.34
CA ARG A 77 13.75 -2.43 22.10
C ARG A 77 12.79 -3.59 22.35
N ILE A 78 13.10 -4.50 23.28
CA ILE A 78 12.19 -5.60 23.67
C ILE A 78 10.88 -5.05 24.24
N TRP A 79 10.94 -3.94 24.99
CA TRP A 79 9.76 -3.32 25.57
C TRP A 79 8.79 -2.77 24.53
N VAL A 80 9.35 -2.18 23.46
CA VAL A 80 8.64 -1.48 22.39
C VAL A 80 8.28 -2.36 21.18
N ALA A 81 8.88 -3.54 21.05
CA ALA A 81 8.60 -4.51 19.98
C ALA A 81 7.10 -4.74 19.64
N PRO A 82 6.14 -4.78 20.59
CA PRO A 82 4.72 -4.88 20.29
C PRO A 82 4.13 -3.74 19.46
N LEU A 83 4.70 -2.55 19.53
CA LEU A 83 4.26 -1.36 18.79
C LEU A 83 4.80 -1.35 17.35
N VAL A 84 5.93 -2.03 17.13
CA VAL A 84 6.55 -2.16 15.80
C VAL A 84 5.81 -3.23 14.99
N ASP A 85 5.52 -4.37 15.61
CA ASP A 85 4.80 -5.45 14.95
C ASP A 85 3.81 -6.12 15.94
N PRO A 86 2.51 -6.15 15.60
CA PRO A 86 1.49 -6.80 16.42
C PRO A 86 1.82 -8.26 16.78
N LYS A 87 2.63 -8.96 15.96
CA LYS A 87 3.06 -10.35 16.21
C LYS A 87 3.91 -10.51 17.47
N TYR A 88 4.47 -9.42 18.00
CA TYR A 88 5.29 -9.40 19.21
C TYR A 88 4.52 -8.96 20.46
N SER A 89 3.19 -8.84 20.38
CA SER A 89 2.36 -8.47 21.53
C SER A 89 2.33 -9.51 22.65
N GLY A 90 2.25 -9.04 23.89
CA GLY A 90 2.24 -9.87 25.10
C GLY A 90 3.59 -10.50 25.46
N TRP A 91 3.62 -11.30 26.54
CA TRP A 91 4.83 -11.98 27.02
C TRP A 91 5.39 -12.98 25.98
N LYS A 92 4.50 -13.81 25.40
CA LYS A 92 4.89 -14.81 24.39
C LYS A 92 5.40 -14.15 23.10
N GLY A 93 4.82 -13.01 22.70
CA GLY A 93 5.27 -12.25 21.53
C GLY A 93 6.65 -11.64 21.73
N ARG A 94 6.95 -11.08 22.91
CA ARG A 94 8.30 -10.60 23.25
C ARG A 94 9.33 -11.72 23.30
N LEU A 95 8.98 -12.89 23.82
CA LEU A 95 9.87 -14.05 23.76
C LEU A 95 10.15 -14.48 22.32
N LYS A 96 9.12 -14.45 21.45
CA LYS A 96 9.28 -14.69 20.01
C LYS A 96 10.20 -13.66 19.33
N TYR A 97 10.20 -12.40 19.79
CA TYR A 97 11.17 -11.39 19.35
C TYR A 97 12.60 -11.81 19.73
N CYS A 98 12.84 -12.23 20.97
CA CYS A 98 14.17 -12.68 21.43
C CYS A 98 14.73 -13.88 20.65
N PHE A 99 13.86 -14.71 20.05
CA PHE A 99 14.26 -15.84 19.18
C PHE A 99 14.29 -15.48 17.68
N SER A 100 14.00 -14.25 17.29
CA SER A 100 14.26 -13.77 15.93
C SER A 100 15.76 -13.60 15.70
N PHE A 101 16.24 -13.60 14.45
CA PHE A 101 17.68 -13.45 14.15
C PHE A 101 18.31 -12.23 14.86
N HIS A 102 17.72 -11.04 14.67
CA HIS A 102 18.23 -9.82 15.27
C HIS A 102 18.01 -9.76 16.80
N GLY A 103 16.88 -10.25 17.30
CA GLY A 103 16.62 -10.31 18.75
C GLY A 103 17.53 -11.30 19.47
N PHE A 104 17.87 -12.41 18.83
CA PHE A 104 18.80 -13.41 19.34
C PHE A 104 20.21 -12.83 19.43
N VAL A 105 20.67 -12.14 18.37
CA VAL A 105 21.95 -11.42 18.38
C VAL A 105 21.97 -10.35 19.47
N ASP A 106 20.90 -9.57 19.65
CA ASP A 106 20.80 -8.56 20.70
C ASP A 106 20.90 -9.21 22.10
N VAL A 107 20.21 -10.34 22.32
CA VAL A 107 20.18 -11.02 23.60
C VAL A 107 21.54 -11.65 23.93
N ILE A 108 22.10 -12.43 23.01
CA ILE A 108 23.38 -13.14 23.22
C ILE A 108 24.56 -12.18 23.34
N SER A 109 24.49 -11.00 22.72
CA SER A 109 25.58 -10.02 22.78
C SER A 109 25.58 -9.13 24.04
N THR A 110 24.48 -9.16 24.81
CA THR A 110 24.23 -8.22 25.92
C THR A 110 24.00 -8.93 27.26
N TYR A 111 23.11 -9.92 27.31
CA TYR A 111 22.67 -10.53 28.57
C TYR A 111 23.58 -11.61 29.17
N PRO A 112 24.44 -12.35 28.44
CA PRO A 112 25.20 -13.43 29.07
C PRO A 112 26.12 -12.98 30.20
N PHE A 113 26.56 -11.72 30.20
CA PHE A 113 27.28 -11.14 31.33
C PHE A 113 26.51 -11.26 32.66
N PHE A 114 25.18 -11.10 32.62
CA PHE A 114 24.33 -11.15 33.79
C PHE A 114 24.09 -12.59 34.28
N LEU A 115 24.19 -13.60 33.40
CA LEU A 115 24.02 -15.01 33.78
C LEU A 115 25.02 -15.46 34.85
N GLY A 116 26.25 -14.92 34.81
CA GLY A 116 27.27 -15.23 35.82
C GLY A 116 26.98 -14.72 37.23
N PHE A 117 26.01 -13.79 37.39
CA PHE A 117 25.56 -13.33 38.71
C PHE A 117 24.47 -14.23 39.33
N PHE A 118 23.67 -14.90 38.49
CA PHE A 118 22.54 -15.72 38.94
C PHE A 118 22.83 -17.22 38.95
N LEU A 119 23.83 -17.67 38.17
CA LEU A 119 24.21 -19.07 38.04
C LEU A 119 25.66 -19.28 38.51
N PRO A 120 25.94 -20.29 39.34
CA PRO A 120 27.31 -20.67 39.71
C PRO A 120 27.99 -21.35 38.51
N LEU A 121 28.55 -20.55 37.60
CA LEU A 121 29.20 -21.04 36.39
C LEU A 121 30.73 -21.22 36.58
N PRO A 122 31.34 -22.26 35.99
CA PRO A 122 32.78 -22.44 35.98
C PRO A 122 33.51 -21.24 35.35
N PHE A 123 34.74 -20.96 35.80
CA PHE A 123 35.59 -19.89 35.24
C PHE A 123 35.79 -19.99 33.72
N GLN A 124 35.84 -21.23 33.19
CA GLN A 124 35.95 -21.49 31.76
C GLN A 124 34.69 -21.04 31.01
N THR A 125 33.51 -21.29 31.57
CA THR A 125 32.23 -20.82 31.03
C THR A 125 32.14 -19.29 31.06
N LEU A 126 32.57 -18.65 32.16
CA LEU A 126 32.63 -17.19 32.24
C LEU A 126 33.58 -16.58 31.19
N ARG A 127 34.65 -17.28 30.81
CA ARG A 127 35.54 -16.86 29.71
C ARG A 127 34.85 -16.97 28.36
N LEU A 128 34.11 -18.05 28.10
CA LEU A 128 33.33 -18.23 26.87
C LEU A 128 32.21 -17.17 26.74
N LEU A 129 31.57 -16.79 27.85
CA LEU A 129 30.55 -15.73 27.84
C LEU A 129 31.11 -14.38 27.41
N ARG A 130 32.40 -14.09 27.61
CA ARG A 130 33.03 -12.85 27.11
C ARG A 130 33.14 -12.83 25.59
N LEU A 131 33.29 -14.00 24.94
CA LEU A 131 33.37 -14.11 23.49
C LEU A 131 32.03 -13.79 22.81
N THR A 132 30.90 -13.97 23.50
CA THR A 132 29.58 -13.60 22.97
C THR A 132 29.46 -12.12 22.61
N ARG A 133 30.31 -11.26 23.21
CA ARG A 133 30.36 -9.84 22.90
C ARG A 133 30.86 -9.56 21.49
N VAL A 134 31.63 -10.47 20.88
CA VAL A 134 32.03 -10.35 19.46
C VAL A 134 30.80 -10.35 18.57
N MET A 135 29.71 -11.03 18.96
CA MET A 135 28.44 -11.02 18.24
C MET A 135 27.81 -9.62 18.14
N ARG A 136 28.25 -8.62 18.94
CA ARG A 136 27.81 -7.22 18.79
C ARG A 136 28.09 -6.68 17.39
N VAL A 137 29.16 -7.12 16.72
CA VAL A 137 29.46 -6.70 15.35
C VAL A 137 28.37 -7.12 14.37
N MET A 138 27.72 -8.27 14.60
CA MET A 138 26.59 -8.74 13.79
C MET A 138 25.38 -7.81 13.89
N ARG A 139 25.31 -6.92 14.90
CA ARG A 139 24.23 -5.92 15.02
C ARG A 139 24.31 -4.85 13.93
N LEU A 140 25.49 -4.62 13.33
CA LEU A 140 25.66 -3.72 12.17
C LEU A 140 24.82 -4.16 10.97
N SER A 141 24.53 -5.46 10.86
CA SER A 141 23.71 -6.02 9.79
C SER A 141 22.31 -5.40 9.70
N ARG A 142 21.76 -4.93 10.83
CA ARG A 142 20.46 -4.27 10.89
C ARG A 142 20.45 -2.91 10.20
N TYR A 143 21.53 -2.16 10.36
CA TYR A 143 21.66 -0.79 9.85
C TYR A 143 22.20 -0.73 8.42
N SER A 144 22.49 -1.89 7.82
CA SER A 144 22.98 -1.99 6.45
C SER A 144 21.86 -2.39 5.49
N ARG A 145 21.49 -1.45 4.60
CA ARG A 145 20.58 -1.74 3.47
C ARG A 145 21.11 -2.88 2.58
N GLY A 146 22.44 -2.99 2.42
CA GLY A 146 23.04 -4.07 1.66
C GLY A 146 22.77 -5.44 2.28
N PHE A 147 22.81 -5.54 3.61
CA PHE A 147 22.53 -6.79 4.30
C PHE A 147 21.04 -7.15 4.26
N SER A 148 20.13 -6.18 4.39
CA SER A 148 18.69 -6.46 4.25
C SER A 148 18.36 -6.96 2.84
N LEU A 149 18.89 -6.33 1.80
CA LEU A 149 18.78 -6.79 0.41
C LEU A 149 19.36 -8.20 0.22
N PHE A 150 20.55 -8.46 0.78
CA PHE A 150 21.18 -9.78 0.74
C PHE A 150 20.31 -10.86 1.42
N THR A 151 19.79 -10.59 2.62
CA THR A 151 18.91 -11.55 3.32
C THR A 151 17.59 -11.79 2.59
N ASN A 152 17.04 -10.76 1.94
CA ASN A 152 15.84 -10.87 1.12
C ASN A 152 16.12 -11.72 -0.13
N ALA A 153 17.22 -11.47 -0.84
CA ALA A 153 17.67 -12.27 -1.97
C ALA A 153 17.87 -13.75 -1.61
N MET A 154 18.56 -14.03 -0.50
CA MET A 154 18.74 -15.39 0.03
C MET A 154 17.41 -16.07 0.35
N ARG A 155 16.46 -15.33 0.91
CA ARG A 155 15.14 -15.85 1.27
C ARG A 155 14.31 -16.17 0.03
N GLU A 156 14.37 -15.32 -0.99
CA GLU A 156 13.68 -15.53 -2.27
C GLU A 156 14.25 -16.75 -2.99
N LYS A 157 15.58 -16.84 -3.06
CA LYS A 157 16.30 -17.94 -3.74
C LYS A 157 16.55 -19.17 -2.86
N ARG A 158 15.94 -19.26 -1.68
CA ARG A 158 16.17 -20.34 -0.71
C ARG A 158 15.91 -21.73 -1.30
N HIS A 159 14.92 -21.87 -2.17
CA HIS A 159 14.56 -23.15 -2.77
C HIS A 159 15.64 -23.60 -3.77
N GLU A 160 16.06 -22.69 -4.66
CA GLU A 160 17.14 -22.93 -5.64
C GLU A 160 18.47 -23.28 -4.93
N LEU A 161 18.78 -22.58 -3.83
CA LEU A 161 19.96 -22.86 -2.99
C LEU A 161 19.90 -24.23 -2.32
N LEU A 162 18.74 -24.61 -1.76
CA LEU A 162 18.58 -25.91 -1.11
C LEU A 162 18.64 -27.06 -2.12
N VAL A 163 18.00 -26.91 -3.28
CA VAL A 163 17.99 -27.93 -4.34
C VAL A 163 19.40 -28.15 -4.89
N SER A 164 20.14 -27.08 -5.17
CA SER A 164 21.52 -27.18 -5.67
C SER A 164 22.46 -27.84 -4.64
N LEU A 165 22.37 -27.45 -3.37
CA LEU A 165 23.15 -28.07 -2.29
C LEU A 165 22.78 -29.54 -2.09
N GLN A 166 21.49 -29.89 -2.14
CA GLN A 166 21.01 -31.26 -2.00
C GLN A 166 21.55 -32.16 -3.12
N PHE A 167 21.49 -31.69 -4.37
CA PHE A 167 22.04 -32.42 -5.52
C PHE A 167 23.52 -32.73 -5.31
N LEU A 168 24.29 -31.73 -4.87
CA LEU A 168 25.72 -31.87 -4.63
C LEU A 168 26.02 -32.84 -3.47
N VAL A 169 25.30 -32.74 -2.35
CA VAL A 169 25.49 -33.66 -1.21
C VAL A 169 25.22 -35.10 -1.64
N ILE A 170 24.15 -35.35 -2.40
CA ILE A 170 23.80 -36.70 -2.86
C ILE A 170 24.88 -37.27 -3.79
N ILE A 171 25.31 -36.51 -4.81
CA ILE A 171 26.34 -37.00 -5.74
C ILE A 171 27.69 -37.21 -5.03
N THR A 172 28.03 -36.35 -4.07
CA THR A 172 29.26 -36.50 -3.26
C THR A 172 29.21 -37.78 -2.44
N ILE A 173 28.09 -38.08 -1.79
CA ILE A 173 27.91 -39.31 -1.01
C ILE A 173 28.05 -40.54 -1.92
N ILE A 174 27.44 -40.54 -3.11
CA ILE A 174 27.57 -41.64 -4.07
C ILE A 174 29.04 -41.84 -4.48
N LEU A 175 29.73 -40.78 -4.86
CA LEU A 175 31.15 -40.83 -5.23
C LEU A 175 32.03 -41.27 -4.06
N SER A 176 31.70 -40.88 -2.83
CA SER A 176 32.41 -41.28 -1.61
C SER A 176 32.30 -42.78 -1.36
N PHE A 177 31.11 -43.36 -1.56
CA PHE A 177 30.94 -44.81 -1.46
C PHE A 177 31.70 -45.55 -2.56
N LEU A 178 31.68 -45.05 -3.79
CA LEU A 178 32.49 -45.63 -4.87
C LEU A 178 33.99 -45.56 -4.53
N LEU A 179 34.44 -44.44 -3.97
CA LEU A 179 35.83 -44.26 -3.53
C LEU A 179 36.20 -45.28 -2.46
N TYR A 180 35.33 -45.52 -1.46
CA TYR A 180 35.51 -46.61 -0.48
C TYR A 180 35.67 -47.97 -1.16
N PHE A 181 34.76 -48.34 -2.08
CA PHE A 181 34.80 -49.63 -2.76
C PHE A 181 36.07 -49.86 -3.57
N PHE A 182 36.66 -48.83 -4.17
CA PHE A 182 37.87 -48.97 -4.98
C PHE A 182 39.17 -48.82 -4.19
N GLU A 183 39.18 -48.07 -3.09
CA GLU A 183 40.42 -47.77 -2.34
C GLU A 183 40.55 -48.54 -1.03
N HIS A 184 39.49 -49.11 -0.46
CA HIS A 184 39.57 -49.81 0.82
C HIS A 184 40.59 -50.97 0.81
N ASP A 185 40.61 -51.77 -0.26
CA ASP A 185 41.55 -52.90 -0.40
C ASP A 185 42.99 -52.43 -0.62
N ALA A 186 43.20 -51.24 -1.20
CA ALA A 186 44.53 -50.69 -1.50
C ALA A 186 45.09 -49.85 -0.34
N GLN A 187 44.23 -49.18 0.43
CA GLN A 187 44.57 -48.25 1.51
C GLN A 187 43.59 -48.39 2.69
N PRO A 188 43.57 -49.55 3.39
CA PRO A 188 42.61 -49.81 4.46
C PRO A 188 42.79 -48.88 5.67
N GLU A 189 44.01 -48.36 5.89
CA GLU A 189 44.30 -47.43 6.99
C GLU A 189 43.70 -46.03 6.80
N VAL A 190 43.45 -45.63 5.54
CA VAL A 190 42.94 -44.29 5.18
C VAL A 190 41.44 -44.35 4.90
N TYR A 191 41.02 -45.34 4.10
CA TYR A 191 39.61 -45.56 3.74
C TYR A 191 39.01 -46.70 4.57
N ASP A 192 39.19 -46.63 5.89
CA ASP A 192 38.75 -47.65 6.86
C ASP A 192 37.23 -47.86 6.86
N SER A 193 36.47 -46.80 6.64
CA SER A 193 34.99 -46.86 6.58
C SER A 193 34.42 -45.97 5.49
N GLY A 194 33.20 -46.26 5.04
CA GLY A 194 32.47 -45.38 4.12
C GLY A 194 32.28 -43.96 4.69
N PHE A 195 32.24 -43.81 6.02
CA PHE A 195 32.23 -42.50 6.67
C PHE A 195 33.54 -41.74 6.47
N ALA A 196 34.69 -42.43 6.56
CA ALA A 196 36.00 -41.84 6.28
C ALA A 196 36.08 -41.33 4.83
N SER A 197 35.58 -42.10 3.85
CA SER A 197 35.54 -41.69 2.44
C SER A 197 34.61 -40.50 2.18
N VAL A 198 33.49 -40.40 2.92
CA VAL A 198 32.60 -39.24 2.88
C VAL A 198 33.29 -38.01 3.46
N MET A 199 33.92 -38.15 4.62
CA MET A 199 34.67 -37.06 5.25
C MET A 199 35.82 -36.58 4.37
N TRP A 200 36.57 -37.49 3.74
CA TRP A 200 37.61 -37.17 2.77
C TRP A 200 37.05 -36.33 1.60
N SER A 201 35.95 -36.77 0.99
CA SER A 201 35.35 -36.08 -0.16
C SER A 201 34.80 -34.69 0.18
N PHE A 202 34.20 -34.52 1.36
CA PHE A 202 33.75 -33.19 1.83
C PHE A 202 34.90 -32.29 2.29
N ALA A 203 35.94 -32.85 2.92
CA ALA A 203 37.13 -32.10 3.31
C ALA A 203 37.83 -31.50 2.09
N GLN A 204 37.83 -32.21 0.96
CA GLN A 204 38.37 -31.72 -0.31
C GLN A 204 37.70 -30.43 -0.80
N TYR A 205 36.41 -30.22 -0.51
CA TYR A 205 35.70 -28.99 -0.89
C TYR A 205 36.11 -27.76 -0.09
N ILE A 206 36.61 -27.95 1.14
CA ILE A 206 36.92 -26.87 2.09
C ILE A 206 38.45 -26.69 2.22
N GLY A 207 39.25 -27.43 1.45
CA GLY A 207 40.71 -27.35 1.49
C GLY A 207 41.32 -28.00 2.73
N ASP A 208 40.66 -29.04 3.25
CA ASP A 208 41.10 -29.89 4.36
C ASP A 208 41.66 -29.17 5.61
N PRO A 209 40.85 -28.34 6.28
CA PRO A 209 41.29 -27.67 7.51
C PRO A 209 41.55 -28.64 8.69
N GLY A 210 41.20 -29.93 8.55
CA GLY A 210 41.32 -30.94 9.60
C GLY A 210 42.40 -32.00 9.38
N GLY A 211 43.08 -32.01 8.22
CA GLY A 211 44.08 -33.04 7.87
C GLY A 211 43.46 -34.42 7.57
N PHE A 212 42.18 -34.46 7.15
CA PHE A 212 41.45 -35.69 6.82
C PHE A 212 41.62 -36.12 5.34
N ALA A 213 42.11 -35.23 4.47
CA ALA A 213 42.25 -35.42 3.03
C ALA A 213 43.71 -35.48 2.52
N ASP A 214 44.69 -35.46 3.43
CA ASP A 214 46.13 -35.43 3.10
C ASP A 214 46.66 -36.65 2.31
N THR A 215 45.89 -37.74 2.23
CA THR A 215 46.25 -38.96 1.51
C THR A 215 45.38 -39.17 0.27
N PRO A 216 45.87 -38.85 -0.95
CA PRO A 216 45.11 -39.05 -2.18
C PRO A 216 44.98 -40.54 -2.54
N PRO A 217 43.91 -40.92 -3.27
CA PRO A 217 43.70 -42.29 -3.72
C PRO A 217 44.80 -42.78 -4.66
N VAL A 218 45.17 -44.06 -4.54
CA VAL A 218 46.28 -44.65 -5.31
C VAL A 218 45.81 -45.46 -6.51
N THR A 219 44.59 -46.00 -6.49
CA THR A 219 44.05 -46.79 -7.60
C THR A 219 43.66 -45.91 -8.79
N PHE A 220 43.62 -46.51 -9.98
CA PHE A 220 43.21 -45.79 -11.19
C PHE A 220 41.78 -45.23 -11.06
N TRP A 221 40.83 -46.04 -10.58
CA TRP A 221 39.43 -45.63 -10.43
C TRP A 221 39.23 -44.65 -9.28
N GLY A 222 39.94 -44.80 -8.16
CA GLY A 222 39.89 -43.81 -7.08
C GLY A 222 40.47 -42.46 -7.49
N ARG A 223 41.55 -42.42 -8.27
CA ARG A 223 42.06 -41.17 -8.87
C ARG A 223 41.07 -40.52 -9.83
N ALA A 224 40.38 -41.31 -10.65
CA ALA A 224 39.34 -40.80 -11.54
C ALA A 224 38.17 -40.18 -10.75
N ILE A 225 37.72 -40.84 -9.67
CA ILE A 225 36.68 -40.32 -8.77
C ILE A 225 37.15 -39.06 -8.05
N ALA A 226 38.38 -39.02 -7.55
CA ALA A 226 38.96 -37.83 -6.92
C ALA A 226 39.02 -36.63 -7.86
N CYS A 227 39.29 -36.83 -9.15
CA CYS A 227 39.20 -35.77 -10.16
C CYS A 227 37.76 -35.22 -10.30
N ILE A 228 36.76 -36.10 -10.30
CA ILE A 228 35.34 -35.71 -10.37
C ILE A 228 34.94 -34.95 -9.09
N VAL A 229 35.33 -35.44 -7.92
CA VAL A 229 35.12 -34.75 -6.64
C VAL A 229 35.80 -33.38 -6.68
N GLY A 230 37.06 -33.28 -7.12
CA GLY A 230 37.75 -32.01 -7.28
C GLY A 230 37.00 -31.00 -8.18
N LEU A 231 36.44 -31.47 -9.31
CA LEU A 231 35.61 -30.65 -10.20
C LEU A 231 34.31 -30.19 -9.50
N LEU A 232 33.64 -31.10 -8.78
CA LEU A 232 32.45 -30.78 -7.99
C LEU A 232 32.76 -29.78 -6.85
N GLY A 233 33.99 -29.77 -6.34
CA GLY A 233 34.49 -28.79 -5.38
C GLY A 233 34.57 -27.37 -5.93
N ILE A 234 34.63 -27.18 -7.25
CA ILE A 234 34.45 -25.87 -7.87
C ILE A 234 32.95 -25.54 -7.93
N ALA A 235 32.12 -26.52 -8.28
CA ALA A 235 30.68 -26.36 -8.41
C ALA A 235 29.97 -26.02 -7.07
N ILE A 236 30.42 -26.58 -5.95
CA ILE A 236 29.86 -26.30 -4.61
C ILE A 236 29.95 -24.84 -4.21
N VAL A 237 31.01 -24.15 -4.62
CA VAL A 237 31.20 -22.73 -4.32
C VAL A 237 30.56 -21.87 -5.40
N ALA A 238 30.72 -22.25 -6.67
CA ALA A 238 30.25 -21.45 -7.80
C ALA A 238 28.72 -21.36 -7.89
N VAL A 239 27.99 -22.46 -7.63
CA VAL A 239 26.52 -22.48 -7.80
C VAL A 239 25.80 -21.61 -6.77
N PRO A 240 26.05 -21.74 -5.44
CA PRO A 240 25.46 -20.83 -4.46
C PRO A 240 25.87 -19.38 -4.70
N ALA A 241 27.14 -19.11 -5.03
CA ALA A 241 27.60 -17.75 -5.33
C ALA A 241 26.84 -17.14 -6.52
N GLY A 242 26.63 -17.91 -7.60
CA GLY A 242 25.87 -17.48 -8.78
C GLY A 242 24.39 -17.22 -8.48
N ILE A 243 23.74 -18.11 -7.74
CA ILE A 243 22.33 -17.95 -7.34
C ILE A 243 22.15 -16.72 -6.44
N ILE A 244 23.06 -16.52 -5.49
CA ILE A 244 23.06 -15.34 -4.61
C ILE A 244 23.28 -14.06 -5.40
N GLY A 245 24.23 -14.06 -6.34
CA GLY A 245 24.50 -12.89 -7.20
C GLY A 245 23.30 -12.51 -8.06
N ALA A 246 22.64 -13.48 -8.68
CA ALA A 246 21.41 -13.26 -9.45
C ALA A 246 20.29 -12.72 -8.54
N GLY A 247 20.03 -13.39 -7.41
CA GLY A 247 19.00 -12.95 -6.46
C GLY A 247 19.25 -11.55 -5.88
N PHE A 248 20.50 -11.17 -5.66
CA PHE A 248 20.84 -9.83 -5.19
C PHE A 248 20.60 -8.76 -6.26
N THR A 249 20.90 -9.09 -7.53
CA THR A 249 20.60 -8.22 -8.67
C THR A 249 19.09 -8.04 -8.84
N ASP A 250 18.31 -9.13 -8.76
CA ASP A 250 16.86 -9.10 -8.81
C ASP A 250 16.29 -8.24 -7.66
N ALA A 251 16.79 -8.41 -6.44
CA ALA A 251 16.36 -7.64 -5.27
C ALA A 251 16.67 -6.14 -5.41
N LEU A 252 17.84 -5.80 -5.96
CA LEU A 252 18.20 -4.40 -6.26
C LEU A 252 17.29 -3.80 -7.32
N GLU A 253 16.97 -4.55 -8.37
CA GLU A 253 16.10 -4.10 -9.45
C GLU A 253 14.67 -3.86 -8.95
N GLN A 254 14.12 -4.79 -8.16
CA GLN A 254 12.80 -4.64 -7.53
C GLN A 254 12.74 -3.44 -6.58
N ASP A 255 13.80 -3.21 -5.79
CA ASP A 255 13.86 -2.09 -4.86
C ASP A 255 13.95 -0.75 -5.59
N ARG A 256 14.75 -0.68 -6.67
CA ARG A 256 14.78 0.50 -7.57
C ARG A 256 13.43 0.73 -8.23
N HIS A 257 12.82 -0.33 -8.77
CA HIS A 257 11.52 -0.27 -9.45
C HIS A 257 10.40 0.23 -8.53
N LYS A 258 10.39 -0.16 -7.25
CA LYS A 258 9.46 0.41 -6.25
C LYS A 258 9.64 1.91 -6.04
N VAL A 259 10.89 2.39 -6.03
CA VAL A 259 11.19 3.83 -5.95
C VAL A 259 10.72 4.54 -7.23
N ASP A 260 10.98 3.96 -8.39
CA ASP A 260 10.56 4.51 -9.69
C ASP A 260 9.03 4.62 -9.78
N ILE A 261 8.27 3.59 -9.37
CA ILE A 261 6.80 3.65 -9.30
C ILE A 261 6.34 4.79 -8.39
N LYS A 262 6.94 4.93 -7.21
CA LYS A 262 6.57 5.98 -6.26
C LYS A 262 6.83 7.38 -6.81
N ASP A 263 7.96 7.57 -7.49
CA ASP A 263 8.30 8.83 -8.13
C ASP A 263 7.37 9.11 -9.33
N ASN A 264 7.02 8.08 -10.10
CA ASN A 264 6.08 8.17 -11.22
C ASN A 264 4.66 8.52 -10.73
N LEU A 265 4.20 7.91 -9.63
CA LEU A 265 2.94 8.27 -8.96
C LEU A 265 2.94 9.74 -8.53
N ALA A 266 4.01 10.21 -7.89
CA ALA A 266 4.11 11.61 -7.47
C ALA A 266 4.05 12.57 -8.67
N LYS A 267 4.69 12.22 -9.79
CA LYS A 267 4.59 12.97 -11.06
C LYS A 267 3.16 12.97 -11.59
N ILE A 268 2.47 11.83 -11.63
CA ILE A 268 1.09 11.73 -12.14
C ILE A 268 0.15 12.59 -11.29
N HIS A 269 0.24 12.50 -9.96
CA HIS A 269 -0.52 13.34 -9.04
C HIS A 269 -0.25 14.84 -9.26
N ALA A 270 1.00 15.22 -9.53
CA ALA A 270 1.34 16.61 -9.84
C ALA A 270 0.69 17.15 -11.13
N VAL A 271 0.31 16.28 -12.09
CA VAL A 271 -0.43 16.69 -13.30
C VAL A 271 -1.86 17.16 -12.95
N PHE A 272 -2.43 16.64 -11.86
CA PHE A 272 -3.75 17.00 -11.31
C PHE A 272 -3.69 18.21 -10.36
N GLU A 273 -2.91 19.22 -10.75
CA GLU A 273 -2.86 20.50 -10.04
C GLU A 273 -4.21 21.23 -10.07
N ARG A 274 -4.53 21.93 -8.97
CA ARG A 274 -5.70 22.81 -8.91
C ARG A 274 -5.47 24.04 -9.78
N LYS A 275 -6.41 24.33 -10.68
CA LYS A 275 -6.40 25.51 -11.56
C LYS A 275 -7.59 26.40 -11.27
N LEU A 276 -7.39 27.70 -11.41
CA LEU A 276 -8.47 28.67 -11.33
C LEU A 276 -9.37 28.53 -12.56
N ASP A 277 -10.61 28.13 -12.34
CA ASP A 277 -11.68 28.28 -13.31
C ASP A 277 -12.08 29.76 -13.37
N ARG A 278 -11.70 30.46 -14.44
CA ARG A 278 -11.90 31.92 -14.55
C ARG A 278 -13.37 32.34 -14.47
N PRO A 279 -14.33 31.65 -15.12
CA PRO A 279 -15.74 32.05 -15.07
C PRO A 279 -16.36 31.95 -13.66
N THR A 280 -15.97 30.94 -12.86
CA THR A 280 -16.53 30.75 -11.52
C THR A 280 -15.70 31.34 -10.39
N GLY A 281 -14.39 31.53 -10.62
CA GLY A 281 -13.43 31.93 -9.59
C GLY A 281 -13.04 30.80 -8.64
N TYR A 282 -13.46 29.55 -8.89
CA TYR A 282 -13.12 28.39 -8.07
C TYR A 282 -11.80 27.75 -8.49
N GLN A 283 -11.05 27.20 -7.54
CA GLN A 283 -9.93 26.33 -7.88
C GLN A 283 -10.42 24.89 -8.03
N ILE A 284 -10.27 24.35 -9.23
CA ILE A 284 -10.74 23.02 -9.60
C ILE A 284 -9.58 22.10 -9.99
N VAL A 285 -9.76 20.80 -9.77
CA VAL A 285 -8.91 19.75 -10.34
C VAL A 285 -9.58 19.29 -11.63
N LEU A 286 -8.78 19.04 -12.67
CA LEU A 286 -9.30 18.52 -13.91
C LEU A 286 -9.79 17.08 -13.73
N PRO A 287 -10.92 16.70 -14.35
CA PRO A 287 -11.51 15.39 -14.14
C PRO A 287 -10.64 14.24 -14.67
N PHE A 288 -9.89 14.50 -15.74
CA PHE A 288 -8.98 13.53 -16.33
C PHE A 288 -7.80 14.22 -17.02
N ARG A 289 -6.81 13.41 -17.37
CA ARG A 289 -5.67 13.75 -18.20
C ARG A 289 -5.41 12.64 -19.20
N THR A 290 -5.28 12.96 -20.49
CA THR A 290 -4.96 11.93 -21.49
C THR A 290 -3.57 11.37 -21.22
N VAL A 291 -3.35 10.10 -21.55
CA VAL A 291 -2.03 9.49 -21.41
C VAL A 291 -0.97 10.31 -22.16
N ILE A 292 -1.30 10.78 -23.37
CA ILE A 292 -0.43 11.63 -24.18
C ILE A 292 -0.06 12.96 -23.46
N ASP A 293 -1.00 13.63 -22.78
CA ASP A 293 -0.71 14.86 -22.02
C ASP A 293 0.21 14.57 -20.82
N ILE A 294 0.03 13.43 -20.15
CA ILE A 294 0.91 13.01 -19.05
C ILE A 294 2.32 12.70 -19.56
N GLN A 295 2.45 11.97 -20.68
CA GLN A 295 3.74 11.68 -21.30
C GLN A 295 4.48 12.96 -21.66
N ALA A 296 3.79 13.93 -22.28
CA ALA A 296 4.38 15.20 -22.68
C ALA A 296 4.81 16.08 -21.49
N ARG A 297 4.07 16.06 -20.38
CA ARG A 297 4.36 16.90 -19.20
C ARG A 297 5.41 16.33 -18.27
N MET A 298 5.35 15.02 -18.03
CA MET A 298 6.13 14.34 -16.99
C MET A 298 7.27 13.49 -17.54
N ASN A 299 7.41 13.42 -18.88
CA ASN A 299 8.38 12.59 -19.57
C ASN A 299 8.32 11.12 -19.11
N LEU A 300 7.10 10.59 -19.02
CA LEU A 300 6.81 9.21 -18.64
C LEU A 300 6.49 8.39 -19.88
N THR A 301 6.81 7.09 -19.84
CA THR A 301 6.36 6.16 -20.88
C THR A 301 4.94 5.68 -20.59
N GLN A 302 4.24 5.16 -21.60
CA GLN A 302 2.89 4.62 -21.38
C GLN A 302 2.88 3.43 -20.39
N PRO A 303 3.83 2.46 -20.44
CA PRO A 303 3.93 1.41 -19.42
C PRO A 303 4.09 1.98 -18.00
N ASP A 304 4.95 2.98 -17.79
CA ASP A 304 5.14 3.61 -16.48
C ASP A 304 3.84 4.20 -15.93
N ILE A 305 3.03 4.82 -16.79
CA ILE A 305 1.75 5.41 -16.41
C ILE A 305 0.75 4.32 -16.04
N VAL A 306 0.63 3.27 -16.85
CA VAL A 306 -0.32 2.17 -16.60
C VAL A 306 0.05 1.44 -15.31
N GLU A 307 1.33 1.16 -15.10
CA GLU A 307 1.83 0.51 -13.89
C GLU A 307 1.59 1.39 -12.65
N ALA A 308 2.00 2.66 -12.69
CA ALA A 308 1.80 3.57 -11.57
C ALA A 308 0.30 3.72 -11.22
N VAL A 309 -0.56 3.96 -12.22
CA VAL A 309 -2.02 4.05 -12.00
C VAL A 309 -2.60 2.77 -11.41
N GLY A 310 -2.08 1.59 -11.78
CA GLY A 310 -2.52 0.31 -11.21
C GLY A 310 -2.20 0.12 -9.73
N THR A 311 -1.27 0.91 -9.17
CA THR A 311 -0.86 0.78 -7.76
C THR A 311 -1.61 1.71 -6.79
N ASP A 312 -2.27 2.77 -7.29
CA ASP A 312 -2.99 3.74 -6.46
C ASP A 312 -4.49 3.71 -6.77
N PRO A 313 -5.35 3.33 -5.80
CA PRO A 313 -6.79 3.24 -6.04
C PRO A 313 -7.45 4.59 -6.37
N SER A 314 -6.82 5.72 -6.03
CA SER A 314 -7.33 7.06 -6.36
C SER A 314 -7.12 7.44 -7.83
N LEU A 315 -6.30 6.69 -8.57
CA LEU A 315 -6.06 6.89 -9.99
C LEU A 315 -6.69 5.75 -10.78
N ARG A 316 -7.20 6.09 -11.96
CA ARG A 316 -7.93 5.12 -12.76
C ARG A 316 -7.75 5.33 -14.24
N LEU A 317 -7.40 4.26 -14.95
CA LEU A 317 -7.33 4.26 -16.40
C LEU A 317 -8.74 4.18 -17.00
N ILE A 318 -9.09 5.10 -17.88
CA ILE A 318 -10.41 5.20 -18.53
C ILE A 318 -10.27 5.39 -20.03
N ASN A 319 -11.29 4.97 -20.77
CA ASN A 319 -11.41 5.29 -22.19
C ASN A 319 -12.48 6.36 -22.38
N LEU A 320 -12.10 7.54 -22.87
CA LEU A 320 -13.03 8.66 -23.05
C LEU A 320 -14.07 8.43 -24.14
N ALA A 321 -13.85 7.46 -25.04
CA ALA A 321 -14.82 7.10 -26.07
C ALA A 321 -16.17 6.68 -25.49
N SER A 322 -16.19 6.10 -24.28
CA SER A 322 -17.45 5.70 -23.62
C SER A 322 -18.36 6.88 -23.25
N THR A 323 -17.79 8.08 -23.13
CA THR A 323 -18.50 9.31 -22.70
C THR A 323 -19.13 10.09 -23.85
N ILE A 324 -18.99 9.61 -25.09
CA ILE A 324 -19.39 10.32 -26.30
C ILE A 324 -20.40 9.45 -27.06
N PRO A 325 -21.54 10.00 -27.53
CA PRO A 325 -22.50 9.26 -28.36
C PRO A 325 -21.88 8.60 -29.59
N MET A 326 -22.31 7.38 -29.92
CA MET A 326 -21.76 6.61 -31.06
C MET A 326 -21.89 7.32 -32.40
N ARG A 327 -22.93 8.14 -32.61
CA ARG A 327 -23.12 8.90 -33.86
C ARG A 327 -21.97 9.86 -34.19
N LEU A 328 -21.21 10.28 -33.17
CA LEU A 328 -20.08 11.18 -33.31
C LEU A 328 -18.78 10.42 -33.64
N ASN A 329 -18.86 9.10 -33.87
CA ASN A 329 -17.73 8.22 -34.16
C ASN A 329 -16.57 8.44 -33.17
N PRO A 330 -16.81 8.19 -31.87
CA PRO A 330 -15.80 8.46 -30.85
C PRO A 330 -14.56 7.61 -31.08
N VAL A 331 -13.40 8.24 -30.98
CA VAL A 331 -12.10 7.57 -31.09
C VAL A 331 -11.64 7.18 -29.70
N ASP A 332 -11.12 5.96 -29.55
CA ASP A 332 -10.52 5.49 -28.31
C ASP A 332 -9.42 6.44 -27.86
N ARG A 333 -9.58 6.95 -26.64
CA ARG A 333 -8.65 7.89 -26.02
C ARG A 333 -8.46 7.50 -24.58
N LEU A 334 -7.29 6.93 -24.32
CA LEU A 334 -6.89 6.53 -22.98
C LEU A 334 -6.56 7.76 -22.14
N ALA A 335 -7.15 7.81 -20.95
CA ALA A 335 -6.92 8.87 -19.99
C ALA A 335 -6.80 8.29 -18.58
N VAL A 336 -6.16 9.07 -17.71
CA VAL A 336 -6.14 8.84 -16.28
C VAL A 336 -7.17 9.77 -15.66
N GLU A 337 -8.04 9.21 -14.85
CA GLU A 337 -8.98 9.89 -13.99
C GLU A 337 -8.46 9.86 -12.55
N HIS A 338 -8.74 10.92 -11.79
CA HIS A 338 -8.40 11.00 -10.38
C HIS A 338 -9.66 11.12 -9.52
N VAL A 339 -9.90 10.13 -8.65
CA VAL A 339 -11.12 10.00 -7.85
C VAL A 339 -10.87 10.27 -6.36
N HIS A 340 -11.90 10.74 -5.66
CA HIS A 340 -11.83 10.95 -4.21
C HIS A 340 -12.13 9.65 -3.47
N ILE A 341 -11.22 9.19 -2.63
CA ILE A 341 -11.39 7.99 -1.81
C ILE A 341 -11.10 8.32 -0.34
N ASN A 342 -12.07 8.07 0.53
CA ASN A 342 -11.91 8.11 1.99
C ASN A 342 -12.66 6.97 2.73
N ARG A 343 -13.37 6.12 1.97
CA ARG A 343 -14.09 4.93 2.42
C ARG A 343 -13.70 3.74 1.53
N SER A 344 -13.99 2.52 1.99
CA SER A 344 -13.75 1.28 1.25
C SER A 344 -14.44 1.28 -0.13
N TYR A 345 -15.66 1.82 -0.21
CA TYR A 345 -16.47 1.90 -1.42
C TYR A 345 -16.20 3.14 -2.30
N GLY A 346 -15.45 4.14 -1.81
CA GLY A 346 -15.28 5.42 -2.48
C GLY A 346 -15.24 6.61 -1.53
N CYS A 347 -16.22 7.51 -1.63
CA CYS A 347 -16.22 8.78 -0.91
C CYS A 347 -17.48 9.00 -0.07
N CYS A 348 -17.32 9.52 1.16
CA CYS A 348 -18.40 10.08 1.97
C CYS A 348 -17.94 11.33 2.70
N ILE A 349 -18.64 12.44 2.48
CA ILE A 349 -18.40 13.72 3.14
C ILE A 349 -19.72 14.22 3.70
N ASP A 350 -19.79 14.28 5.03
CA ASP A 350 -20.94 14.79 5.75
C ASP A 350 -20.70 16.24 6.17
N ARG A 351 -21.54 17.15 5.67
CA ARG A 351 -21.48 18.59 5.97
C ARG A 351 -22.60 19.06 6.90
N GLY A 352 -23.40 18.14 7.44
CA GLY A 352 -24.56 18.50 8.26
C GLY A 352 -25.75 19.06 7.46
N SER A 353 -25.74 18.97 6.12
CA SER A 353 -26.82 19.45 5.26
C SER A 353 -28.05 18.54 5.30
N SER A 354 -29.25 19.10 5.06
CA SER A 354 -30.47 18.33 4.78
C SER A 354 -30.47 17.71 3.39
N VAL A 355 -29.72 18.31 2.46
CA VAL A 355 -29.53 17.79 1.09
C VAL A 355 -28.26 16.93 1.02
N THR A 356 -28.40 15.75 0.42
CA THR A 356 -27.31 14.82 0.12
C THR A 356 -27.27 14.53 -1.38
N ILE A 357 -26.12 14.78 -2.01
CA ILE A 357 -25.85 14.41 -3.41
C ILE A 357 -25.23 13.01 -3.43
N ILE A 358 -25.80 12.11 -4.22
CA ILE A 358 -25.50 10.67 -4.22
C ILE A 358 -25.09 10.24 -5.63
N SER A 359 -23.86 9.75 -5.83
CA SER A 359 -23.41 9.14 -7.09
C SER A 359 -23.19 7.63 -6.92
N PRO A 360 -24.19 6.79 -7.26
CA PRO A 360 -24.10 5.34 -7.08
C PRO A 360 -23.27 4.64 -8.17
N SER A 361 -22.95 5.34 -9.26
CA SER A 361 -22.38 4.78 -10.50
C SER A 361 -20.98 5.31 -10.83
N GLY A 362 -20.30 6.00 -9.89
CA GLY A 362 -18.99 6.62 -10.13
C GLY A 362 -17.89 5.70 -10.67
N VAL A 363 -17.98 4.40 -10.38
CA VAL A 363 -17.05 3.37 -10.91
C VAL A 363 -17.22 3.07 -12.40
N ILE A 364 -18.44 3.20 -12.93
CA ILE A 364 -18.80 2.92 -14.33
C ILE A 364 -18.81 4.18 -15.19
N ASP A 365 -19.25 5.29 -14.59
CA ASP A 365 -19.44 6.54 -15.29
C ASP A 365 -18.21 7.44 -15.08
N PRO A 366 -17.16 7.32 -15.93
CA PRO A 366 -15.91 8.03 -15.71
C PRO A 366 -16.12 9.54 -15.68
N CYS A 367 -15.37 10.21 -14.82
CA CYS A 367 -15.27 11.65 -14.60
C CYS A 367 -16.51 12.31 -14.00
N THR A 368 -17.59 11.57 -13.80
CA THR A 368 -18.90 12.13 -13.41
C THR A 368 -18.96 12.53 -11.95
N SER A 369 -18.37 11.74 -11.08
CA SER A 369 -18.30 11.98 -9.65
C SER A 369 -17.64 13.32 -9.31
N ILE A 370 -16.68 13.77 -10.13
CA ILE A 370 -15.98 15.04 -9.93
C ILE A 370 -16.92 16.23 -10.15
N PHE A 371 -17.78 16.17 -11.18
CA PHE A 371 -18.78 17.20 -11.43
C PHE A 371 -19.76 17.33 -10.25
N PHE A 372 -20.36 16.22 -9.82
CA PHE A 372 -21.34 16.24 -8.73
C PHE A 372 -20.71 16.52 -7.36
N TYR A 373 -19.44 16.14 -7.16
CA TYR A 373 -18.65 16.58 -6.02
C TYR A 373 -18.57 18.11 -5.95
N TYR A 374 -18.31 18.79 -7.08
CA TYR A 374 -18.30 20.24 -7.12
C TYR A 374 -19.69 20.84 -6.87
N VAL A 375 -20.76 20.26 -7.40
CA VAL A 375 -22.14 20.66 -7.08
C VAL A 375 -22.38 20.57 -5.56
N ALA A 376 -22.02 19.45 -4.94
CA ALA A 376 -22.17 19.24 -3.51
C ALA A 376 -21.31 20.21 -2.68
N MET A 377 -20.07 20.45 -3.10
CA MET A 377 -19.17 21.36 -2.42
C MET A 377 -19.63 22.83 -2.51
N ILE A 378 -20.07 23.29 -3.69
CA ILE A 378 -20.56 24.66 -3.90
C ILE A 378 -21.83 24.90 -3.08
N GLY A 379 -22.76 23.95 -3.07
CA GLY A 379 -24.00 24.06 -2.31
C GLY A 379 -23.85 23.80 -0.79
N GLY A 380 -22.69 23.31 -0.34
CA GLY A 380 -22.50 22.89 1.04
C GLY A 380 -23.32 21.65 1.42
N PHE A 381 -23.63 20.79 0.44
CA PHE A 381 -24.41 19.57 0.62
C PHE A 381 -23.54 18.40 1.10
N ASN A 382 -24.17 17.36 1.64
CA ASN A 382 -23.45 16.11 1.88
C ASN A 382 -23.11 15.48 0.51
N TRP A 383 -21.98 14.78 0.41
CA TRP A 383 -21.54 14.09 -0.79
C TRP A 383 -21.28 12.63 -0.47
N ILE A 384 -21.80 11.74 -1.28
CA ILE A 384 -21.48 10.33 -1.18
C ILE A 384 -21.38 9.71 -2.58
N SER A 385 -20.31 8.98 -2.84
CA SER A 385 -20.10 8.33 -4.12
C SER A 385 -19.42 6.98 -4.00
N ARG A 386 -19.80 6.08 -4.90
CA ARG A 386 -19.19 4.77 -5.03
C ARG A 386 -18.20 4.78 -6.20
N GLU A 387 -16.91 4.81 -5.87
CA GLU A 387 -15.80 4.89 -6.83
C GLU A 387 -15.07 3.56 -7.03
N VAL A 388 -15.25 2.63 -6.08
CA VAL A 388 -14.57 1.34 -6.02
C VAL A 388 -15.55 0.20 -6.31
N GLY A 389 -15.08 -0.80 -7.06
CA GLY A 389 -15.84 -2.00 -7.41
C GLY A 389 -15.30 -2.67 -8.68
N GLU A 390 -15.78 -3.89 -8.96
CA GLU A 390 -15.47 -4.58 -10.21
C GLU A 390 -16.12 -3.87 -11.41
N ARG A 391 -15.32 -3.58 -12.44
CA ARG A 391 -15.80 -2.96 -13.69
C ARG A 391 -16.43 -3.95 -14.65
N ALA A 392 -16.11 -5.23 -14.52
CA ALA A 392 -16.62 -6.27 -15.38
C ALA A 392 -17.17 -7.40 -14.50
N PRO A 393 -18.49 -7.70 -14.57
CA PRO A 393 -19.51 -7.03 -15.39
C PRO A 393 -19.80 -5.61 -14.89
N TYR A 394 -19.99 -4.65 -15.81
CA TYR A 394 -20.34 -3.25 -15.49
C TYR A 394 -21.67 -3.21 -14.71
N ARG A 395 -21.62 -3.14 -13.38
CA ARG A 395 -22.81 -3.11 -12.52
C ARG A 395 -22.98 -1.76 -11.83
N SER A 396 -23.99 -1.00 -12.26
CA SER A 396 -24.39 0.23 -11.57
C SER A 396 -25.16 -0.16 -10.31
N TRP A 397 -24.79 0.47 -9.20
CA TRP A 397 -25.46 0.27 -7.91
C TRP A 397 -26.69 1.16 -7.74
N TYR A 398 -27.12 1.83 -8.81
CA TYR A 398 -28.41 2.50 -8.88
C TYR A 398 -29.57 1.52 -8.69
N VAL A 399 -29.40 0.26 -9.13
CA VAL A 399 -30.34 -0.85 -8.91
C VAL A 399 -29.59 -1.97 -8.18
N ILE A 400 -30.02 -2.30 -6.97
CA ILE A 400 -29.40 -3.35 -6.16
C ILE A 400 -30.13 -4.68 -6.42
N PRO A 401 -29.45 -5.72 -6.95
CA PRO A 401 -30.04 -7.04 -7.11
C PRO A 401 -30.53 -7.62 -5.76
N PRO A 402 -31.64 -8.38 -5.75
CA PRO A 402 -32.09 -9.05 -4.53
C PRO A 402 -31.04 -10.02 -4.00
N GLY A 403 -30.73 -9.94 -2.70
CA GLY A 403 -29.83 -10.88 -2.02
C GLY A 403 -28.34 -10.53 -2.05
N GLU A 404 -27.96 -9.37 -2.58
CA GLU A 404 -26.57 -8.90 -2.60
C GLU A 404 -26.04 -8.64 -1.17
N LYS A 405 -24.81 -9.09 -0.88
CA LYS A 405 -24.21 -9.04 0.47
C LYS A 405 -22.76 -8.57 0.50
N GLU A 406 -22.33 -7.81 -0.50
CA GLU A 406 -20.98 -7.23 -0.50
C GLU A 406 -20.73 -6.40 0.76
N PRO A 407 -19.61 -6.60 1.49
CA PRO A 407 -19.29 -5.83 2.69
C PRO A 407 -19.25 -4.31 2.45
N GLU A 408 -18.68 -3.89 1.32
CA GLU A 408 -18.61 -2.48 0.89
C GLU A 408 -19.99 -1.87 0.66
N LEU A 409 -20.94 -2.65 0.15
CA LEU A 409 -22.32 -2.21 -0.05
C LEU A 409 -23.02 -1.96 1.30
N MET A 410 -22.77 -2.80 2.30
CA MET A 410 -23.33 -2.63 3.64
C MET A 410 -22.78 -1.37 4.31
N GLU A 411 -21.48 -1.11 4.19
CA GLU A 411 -20.86 0.14 4.67
C GLU A 411 -21.45 1.36 3.95
N TYR A 412 -21.60 1.29 2.62
CA TYR A 412 -22.21 2.35 1.82
C TYR A 412 -23.66 2.65 2.23
N ILE A 413 -24.50 1.62 2.41
CA ILE A 413 -25.89 1.76 2.86
C ILE A 413 -25.94 2.32 4.29
N ALA A 414 -25.04 1.92 5.17
CA ALA A 414 -24.97 2.44 6.53
C ALA A 414 -24.63 3.94 6.55
N ASP A 415 -23.64 4.37 5.74
CA ASP A 415 -23.29 5.79 5.61
C ASP A 415 -24.43 6.59 4.94
N LEU A 416 -25.10 6.05 3.91
CA LEU A 416 -26.29 6.65 3.30
C LEU A 416 -27.39 6.86 4.34
N THR A 417 -27.71 5.84 5.11
CA THR A 417 -28.72 5.89 6.18
C THR A 417 -28.37 6.98 7.18
N ARG A 418 -27.11 7.04 7.62
CA ARG A 418 -26.64 8.03 8.58
C ARG A 418 -26.77 9.48 8.09
N VAL A 419 -26.48 9.76 6.82
CA VAL A 419 -26.56 11.13 6.27
C VAL A 419 -27.98 11.54 5.86
N LEU A 420 -28.85 10.56 5.56
CA LEU A 420 -30.24 10.79 5.14
C LEU A 420 -31.26 10.69 6.28
N ASP A 421 -30.94 10.08 7.42
CA ASP A 421 -31.85 9.98 8.58
C ASP A 421 -31.89 11.30 9.38
N ARG A 422 -32.31 12.36 8.70
CA ARG A 422 -32.39 13.75 9.18
C ARG A 422 -33.79 14.31 8.93
N PRO A 423 -34.25 15.32 9.68
CA PRO A 423 -35.51 15.98 9.35
C PRO A 423 -35.39 16.68 7.99
N ASP A 424 -36.45 16.58 7.18
CA ASP A 424 -36.57 17.23 5.87
C ASP A 424 -35.42 16.88 4.91
N ALA A 425 -34.96 15.62 4.98
CA ALA A 425 -33.83 15.16 4.20
C ALA A 425 -34.19 14.97 2.72
N TRP A 426 -33.34 15.49 1.84
CA TRP A 426 -33.43 15.34 0.39
C TRP A 426 -32.24 14.56 -0.15
N GLY A 427 -32.50 13.42 -0.80
CA GLY A 427 -31.51 12.64 -1.53
C GLY A 427 -31.58 12.91 -3.04
N VAL A 428 -30.53 13.50 -3.60
CA VAL A 428 -30.42 13.73 -5.05
C VAL A 428 -29.52 12.67 -5.65
N ILE A 429 -30.11 11.69 -6.32
CA ILE A 429 -29.35 10.65 -7.01
C ILE A 429 -28.91 11.17 -8.37
N CYS A 430 -27.60 11.24 -8.56
CA CYS A 430 -26.98 11.76 -9.75
C CYS A 430 -26.52 10.61 -10.65
N ASN A 431 -26.98 10.63 -11.90
CA ASN A 431 -26.56 9.70 -12.95
C ASN A 431 -26.28 10.52 -14.22
N ILE A 432 -25.69 9.88 -15.23
CA ILE A 432 -25.45 10.50 -16.53
C ILE A 432 -26.44 9.99 -17.58
N SER A 433 -26.59 10.75 -18.66
CA SER A 433 -27.24 10.31 -19.89
C SER A 433 -26.38 10.51 -21.15
N SER A 434 -26.74 9.80 -22.23
CA SER A 434 -26.29 10.04 -23.61
C SER A 434 -24.78 9.89 -23.85
N GLY A 435 -24.21 8.73 -23.50
CA GLY A 435 -22.87 8.34 -23.95
C GLY A 435 -22.85 7.22 -24.97
N ALA A 436 -21.74 6.49 -25.06
CA ALA A 436 -21.55 5.49 -26.09
C ALA A 436 -22.52 4.30 -25.99
N LEU A 437 -22.94 3.94 -24.77
CA LEU A 437 -23.83 2.80 -24.53
C LEU A 437 -25.30 3.21 -24.33
N GLU A 438 -25.61 4.50 -24.44
CA GLU A 438 -26.95 5.02 -24.21
C GLU A 438 -27.52 5.72 -25.44
N PRO A 439 -28.85 5.70 -25.64
CA PRO A 439 -29.47 6.50 -26.67
C PRO A 439 -29.30 7.99 -26.34
N GLU A 440 -29.22 8.78 -27.39
CA GLU A 440 -29.28 10.23 -27.27
C GLU A 440 -30.72 10.69 -27.06
N TYR A 441 -30.90 11.69 -26.21
CA TYR A 441 -32.21 12.23 -25.86
C TYR A 441 -32.33 13.69 -26.36
N ASP A 442 -33.57 14.14 -26.58
CA ASP A 442 -33.82 15.50 -27.06
C ASP A 442 -33.55 16.57 -25.98
N THR A 443 -33.69 16.17 -24.71
CA THR A 443 -33.47 17.00 -23.53
C THR A 443 -32.15 16.61 -22.86
N GLN A 444 -31.52 17.58 -22.17
CA GLN A 444 -30.18 17.40 -21.58
C GLN A 444 -30.25 17.07 -20.09
N ILE A 445 -31.36 17.39 -19.44
CA ILE A 445 -31.59 17.16 -18.01
C ILE A 445 -32.88 16.34 -17.85
N HIS A 446 -32.76 15.15 -17.25
CA HIS A 446 -33.90 14.28 -17.00
C HIS A 446 -34.11 14.13 -15.50
N VAL A 447 -35.27 14.54 -15.02
CA VAL A 447 -35.68 14.37 -13.61
C VAL A 447 -36.61 13.16 -13.52
N SER A 448 -36.42 12.29 -12.53
CA SER A 448 -37.32 11.13 -12.32
C SER A 448 -37.65 10.94 -10.84
N LEU A 449 -38.89 10.58 -10.56
CA LEU A 449 -39.44 10.37 -9.22
C LEU A 449 -39.78 8.90 -8.93
N GLY A 450 -39.26 7.99 -9.75
CA GLY A 450 -39.39 6.55 -9.55
C GLY A 450 -40.72 5.95 -10.04
N GLY A 451 -41.52 6.71 -10.79
CA GLY A 451 -42.72 6.26 -11.48
C GLY A 451 -42.44 5.60 -12.85
N PRO A 452 -43.49 5.25 -13.62
CA PRO A 452 -43.35 4.62 -14.92
C PRO A 452 -42.85 5.59 -15.99
N LYS A 453 -42.13 5.07 -16.98
CA LYS A 453 -41.67 5.88 -18.13
C LYS A 453 -42.86 6.53 -18.84
N GLY A 454 -42.80 7.83 -19.06
CA GLY A 454 -43.83 8.63 -19.72
C GLY A 454 -44.82 9.32 -18.77
N ASP A 455 -44.71 9.11 -17.46
CA ASP A 455 -45.56 9.76 -16.45
C ASP A 455 -45.15 11.22 -16.19
N THR A 456 -45.38 12.05 -17.20
CA THR A 456 -45.04 13.49 -17.21
C THR A 456 -46.02 14.34 -16.40
N GLU A 457 -47.24 13.83 -16.13
CA GLU A 457 -48.32 14.55 -15.43
C GLU A 457 -48.23 14.43 -13.90
N LEU A 458 -47.16 13.81 -13.40
CA LEU A 458 -47.00 13.51 -12.00
C LEU A 458 -48.17 12.67 -11.41
N LYS A 459 -48.44 11.48 -11.95
CA LYS A 459 -49.44 10.55 -11.36
C LYS A 459 -48.84 9.62 -10.30
N GLU A 460 -47.61 9.15 -10.47
CA GLU A 460 -46.91 8.24 -9.55
C GLU A 460 -45.55 8.80 -9.08
N HIS A 461 -45.48 9.29 -7.82
CA HIS A 461 -44.24 9.79 -7.17
C HIS A 461 -43.90 9.02 -5.91
N PRO A 462 -43.52 7.74 -6.02
CA PRO A 462 -43.20 6.92 -4.84
C PRO A 462 -41.98 7.41 -4.06
N LEU A 463 -41.21 8.38 -4.59
CA LEU A 463 -39.98 8.88 -3.98
C LEU A 463 -40.12 10.27 -3.33
N VAL A 464 -41.20 11.01 -3.58
CA VAL A 464 -41.37 12.40 -3.08
C VAL A 464 -42.73 12.56 -2.41
N ALA A 465 -42.71 12.95 -1.15
CA ALA A 465 -43.87 13.39 -0.38
C ALA A 465 -44.06 14.91 -0.46
N ASP A 466 -43.00 15.71 -0.40
CA ASP A 466 -43.09 17.18 -0.52
C ASP A 466 -43.06 17.64 -1.99
N LEU A 467 -44.21 17.47 -2.65
CA LEU A 467 -44.41 17.90 -4.04
C LEU A 467 -44.35 19.42 -4.21
N THR A 468 -44.63 20.20 -3.16
CA THR A 468 -44.61 21.67 -3.26
C THR A 468 -43.17 22.15 -3.43
N THR A 469 -42.27 21.66 -2.60
CA THR A 469 -40.83 21.95 -2.71
C THR A 469 -40.25 21.39 -4.01
N PHE A 470 -40.66 20.18 -4.41
CA PHE A 470 -40.24 19.59 -5.69
C PHE A 470 -40.66 20.43 -6.90
N ASN A 471 -41.92 20.82 -7.01
CA ASN A 471 -42.42 21.61 -8.15
C ASN A 471 -41.67 22.94 -8.25
N ARG A 472 -41.44 23.61 -7.12
CA ARG A 472 -40.60 24.81 -7.07
C ARG A 472 -39.17 24.56 -7.57
N PHE A 473 -38.57 23.43 -7.19
CA PHE A 473 -37.26 23.01 -7.70
C PHE A 473 -37.30 22.79 -9.21
N TYR A 474 -38.27 22.01 -9.71
CA TYR A 474 -38.38 21.65 -11.12
C TYR A 474 -38.62 22.87 -12.02
N ASP A 475 -39.52 23.78 -11.62
CA ASP A 475 -39.83 25.00 -12.37
C ASP A 475 -38.62 25.93 -12.43
N MET A 476 -37.94 26.13 -11.29
CA MET A 476 -36.73 26.96 -11.23
C MET A 476 -35.58 26.33 -12.03
N LEU A 477 -35.36 25.02 -11.92
CA LEU A 477 -34.37 24.29 -12.70
C LEU A 477 -34.65 24.45 -14.21
N SER A 478 -35.88 24.15 -14.64
CA SER A 478 -36.25 24.18 -16.05
C SER A 478 -36.12 25.57 -16.65
N ALA A 479 -36.59 26.61 -15.95
CA ALA A 479 -36.53 27.98 -16.42
C ALA A 479 -35.08 28.49 -16.49
N GLU A 480 -34.27 28.27 -15.45
CA GLU A 480 -32.92 28.82 -15.39
C GLU A 480 -31.92 28.08 -16.26
N MET A 481 -32.03 26.75 -16.36
CA MET A 481 -31.14 25.96 -17.21
C MET A 481 -31.39 26.24 -18.70
N LEU A 482 -32.65 26.44 -19.09
CA LEU A 482 -33.00 26.89 -20.43
C LEU A 482 -32.49 28.31 -20.70
N ALA A 483 -32.73 29.25 -19.78
CA ALA A 483 -32.36 30.65 -19.98
C ALA A 483 -30.84 30.88 -20.02
N LYS A 484 -30.06 30.15 -19.22
CA LYS A 484 -28.61 30.36 -19.09
C LYS A 484 -27.76 29.46 -19.99
N PHE A 485 -28.23 28.25 -20.28
CA PHE A 485 -27.44 27.24 -21.00
C PHE A 485 -28.14 26.66 -22.23
N GLY A 486 -29.43 26.96 -22.44
CA GLY A 486 -30.23 26.32 -23.49
C GLY A 486 -30.56 24.86 -23.21
N TYR A 487 -30.39 24.39 -21.97
CA TYR A 487 -30.63 22.99 -21.61
C TYR A 487 -32.11 22.75 -21.34
N HIS A 488 -32.69 21.85 -22.12
CA HIS A 488 -34.07 21.41 -21.91
C HIS A 488 -34.14 20.38 -20.79
N THR A 489 -35.15 20.55 -19.93
CA THR A 489 -35.43 19.64 -18.82
C THR A 489 -36.71 18.87 -19.13
N ASP A 490 -36.72 17.57 -18.82
CA ASP A 490 -37.94 16.77 -18.79
C ASP A 490 -38.13 16.08 -17.43
N LEU A 491 -39.37 15.60 -17.26
CA LEU A 491 -39.80 14.88 -16.09
C LEU A 491 -40.32 13.49 -16.50
N GLN A 492 -39.66 12.45 -15.99
CA GLN A 492 -40.07 11.04 -16.10
C GLN A 492 -40.31 10.57 -17.56
N LYS A 493 -39.75 11.24 -18.57
CA LYS A 493 -40.03 10.96 -19.99
C LYS A 493 -39.35 9.68 -20.49
N TYR A 494 -38.08 9.47 -20.13
CA TYR A 494 -37.24 8.44 -20.76
C TYR A 494 -36.95 7.21 -19.90
N HIS A 495 -37.03 7.33 -18.58
CA HIS A 495 -36.57 6.29 -17.64
C HIS A 495 -37.73 5.72 -16.82
N ASN A 496 -37.61 4.44 -16.47
CA ASN A 496 -38.61 3.74 -15.65
C ASN A 496 -38.11 3.57 -14.21
N GLY A 497 -39.01 3.65 -13.24
CA GLY A 497 -38.74 3.25 -11.86
C GLY A 497 -38.60 1.73 -11.72
N SER A 498 -37.67 1.28 -10.87
CA SER A 498 -37.49 -0.14 -10.54
C SER A 498 -37.87 -0.40 -9.08
N PRO A 499 -38.45 -1.57 -8.73
CA PRO A 499 -38.63 -1.96 -7.33
C PRO A 499 -37.31 -2.13 -6.58
N ASN A 500 -36.20 -2.30 -7.31
CA ASN A 500 -34.88 -2.56 -6.77
C ASN A 500 -33.97 -1.31 -6.77
N LEU A 501 -34.53 -0.11 -6.92
CA LEU A 501 -33.78 1.14 -6.80
C LEU A 501 -33.06 1.23 -5.44
N LEU A 502 -31.81 1.71 -5.46
CA LEU A 502 -30.97 1.93 -4.27
C LEU A 502 -31.75 2.60 -3.14
N VAL A 503 -32.43 3.71 -3.44
CA VAL A 503 -33.17 4.49 -2.43
C VAL A 503 -34.30 3.73 -1.75
N ARG A 504 -34.87 2.72 -2.40
CA ARG A 504 -35.90 1.84 -1.81
C ARG A 504 -35.30 0.80 -0.86
N LYS A 505 -33.98 0.67 -0.79
CA LYS A 505 -33.24 -0.28 0.05
C LYS A 505 -32.56 0.40 1.24
N ILE A 506 -32.62 1.73 1.36
CA ILE A 506 -32.03 2.47 2.46
C ILE A 506 -32.96 2.36 3.68
N PRO A 507 -32.53 1.78 4.81
CA PRO A 507 -33.36 1.63 6.00
C PRO A 507 -33.45 2.95 6.78
N LEU A 508 -34.38 3.83 6.43
CA LEU A 508 -34.58 5.11 7.11
C LEU A 508 -35.57 5.01 8.29
N CYS A 509 -35.27 5.71 9.39
CA CYS A 509 -36.19 5.84 10.51
C CYS A 509 -37.15 7.03 10.31
N ARG A 510 -36.69 8.07 9.62
CA ARG A 510 -37.48 9.25 9.23
C ARG A 510 -37.78 9.22 7.72
N PRO A 511 -38.93 9.75 7.28
CA PRO A 511 -39.17 9.91 5.84
C PRO A 511 -38.16 10.89 5.23
N ALA A 512 -37.69 10.57 4.03
CA ALA A 512 -36.82 11.44 3.22
C ALA A 512 -37.33 11.46 1.78
N ASP A 513 -37.19 12.60 1.13
CA ASP A 513 -37.57 12.80 -0.27
C ASP A 513 -36.39 12.47 -1.19
N PHE A 514 -36.67 11.84 -2.32
CA PHE A 514 -35.66 11.43 -3.29
C PHE A 514 -36.03 11.85 -4.71
N MET A 515 -35.04 12.31 -5.44
CA MET A 515 -35.17 12.52 -6.89
C MET A 515 -33.94 11.97 -7.61
N VAL A 516 -34.15 11.56 -8.86
CA VAL A 516 -33.08 11.13 -9.75
C VAL A 516 -32.85 12.24 -10.77
N LEU A 517 -31.65 12.76 -10.79
CA LEU A 517 -31.18 13.76 -11.74
C LEU A 517 -30.19 13.10 -12.70
N ARG A 518 -30.60 12.92 -13.96
CA ARG A 518 -29.71 12.50 -15.05
C ARG A 518 -29.34 13.69 -15.89
N ILE A 519 -28.05 13.84 -16.18
CA ILE A 519 -27.54 14.96 -16.98
C ILE A 519 -26.66 14.40 -18.09
N GLU A 520 -26.79 14.97 -19.29
CA GLU A 520 -25.98 14.60 -20.44
C GLU A 520 -24.46 14.70 -20.15
N TRP A 521 -23.68 13.73 -20.64
CA TRP A 521 -22.21 13.73 -20.50
C TRP A 521 -21.57 15.00 -21.06
N HIS A 522 -22.09 15.55 -22.16
CA HIS A 522 -21.55 16.77 -22.75
C HIS A 522 -21.60 17.95 -21.77
N ALA A 523 -22.72 18.17 -21.10
CA ALA A 523 -22.90 19.27 -20.14
C ALA A 523 -22.03 19.10 -18.87
N THR A 524 -21.79 17.86 -18.43
CA THR A 524 -21.05 17.59 -17.19
C THR A 524 -19.53 17.54 -17.40
N LEU A 525 -19.06 17.06 -18.55
CA LEU A 525 -17.64 16.78 -18.81
C LEU A 525 -17.02 17.70 -19.85
N TRP A 526 -17.69 17.91 -20.98
CA TRP A 526 -17.10 18.47 -22.20
C TRP A 526 -17.38 19.97 -22.40
N ALA A 527 -18.50 20.48 -21.89
CA ALA A 527 -18.87 21.88 -22.02
C ALA A 527 -17.90 22.81 -21.26
N GLU A 528 -17.48 23.90 -21.90
CA GLU A 528 -16.63 24.92 -21.26
C GLU A 528 -17.33 25.60 -20.08
N THR A 529 -18.67 25.65 -20.12
CA THR A 529 -19.52 26.23 -19.08
C THR A 529 -19.84 25.27 -17.94
N ARG A 530 -19.29 24.04 -17.92
CA ARG A 530 -19.66 22.99 -16.94
C ARG A 530 -19.59 23.46 -15.48
N MET A 531 -18.60 24.28 -15.11
CA MET A 531 -18.47 24.76 -13.73
C MET A 531 -19.48 25.87 -13.41
N VAL A 532 -19.81 26.70 -14.39
CA VAL A 532 -20.88 27.71 -14.26
C VAL A 532 -22.22 27.00 -14.11
N PHE A 533 -22.43 25.93 -14.88
CA PHE A 533 -23.58 25.05 -14.76
C PHE A 533 -23.64 24.36 -13.39
N ALA A 534 -22.55 23.78 -12.90
CA ALA A 534 -22.48 23.18 -11.57
C ALA A 534 -22.82 24.19 -10.46
N ARG A 535 -22.32 25.44 -10.58
CA ARG A 535 -22.63 26.52 -9.64
C ARG A 535 -24.11 26.88 -9.65
N GLU A 536 -24.69 26.98 -10.84
CA GLU A 536 -26.11 27.32 -10.98
C GLU A 536 -27.01 26.20 -10.46
N LEU A 537 -26.70 24.94 -10.80
CA LEU A 537 -27.40 23.78 -10.31
C LEU A 537 -27.34 23.70 -8.78
N ALA A 538 -26.17 23.93 -8.18
CA ALA A 538 -26.02 23.99 -6.73
C ALA A 538 -26.86 25.12 -6.11
N ARG A 539 -26.93 26.29 -6.77
CA ARG A 539 -27.77 27.41 -6.31
C ARG A 539 -29.25 27.06 -6.33
N VAL A 540 -29.74 26.47 -7.43
CA VAL A 540 -31.14 26.03 -7.54
C VAL A 540 -31.48 25.02 -6.45
N ILE A 541 -30.64 23.99 -6.26
CA ILE A 541 -30.82 22.99 -5.19
C ILE A 541 -30.81 23.66 -3.81
N SER A 542 -29.91 24.61 -3.57
CA SER A 542 -29.78 25.27 -2.26
C SER A 542 -31.00 26.13 -1.93
N LEU A 543 -31.47 26.95 -2.88
CA LEU A 543 -32.60 27.85 -2.67
C LEU A 543 -33.93 27.11 -2.54
N THR A 544 -34.07 25.97 -3.21
CA THR A 544 -35.34 25.24 -3.27
C THR A 544 -35.38 24.11 -2.26
N LEU A 545 -34.42 23.18 -2.25
CA LEU A 545 -34.45 22.01 -1.36
C LEU A 545 -33.86 22.31 0.02
N ALA A 546 -32.73 23.03 0.08
CA ALA A 546 -32.11 23.37 1.36
C ALA A 546 -32.72 24.63 2.04
N GLY A 547 -33.48 25.44 1.29
CA GLY A 547 -34.10 26.66 1.79
C GLY A 547 -33.11 27.75 2.23
N LYS A 548 -31.87 27.73 1.74
CA LYS A 548 -30.79 28.66 2.14
C LYS A 548 -29.92 29.07 0.97
N GLU A 549 -29.25 30.21 1.08
CA GLU A 549 -28.21 30.57 0.11
C GLU A 549 -26.99 29.65 0.24
N PRO A 550 -26.30 29.37 -0.88
CA PRO A 550 -25.06 28.61 -0.84
C PRO A 550 -23.98 29.38 -0.04
N PRO A 551 -23.06 28.67 0.64
CA PRO A 551 -22.04 29.30 1.47
C PRO A 551 -21.12 30.28 0.70
N GLU A 552 -20.86 31.44 1.30
CA GLU A 552 -20.15 32.58 0.70
C GLU A 552 -18.65 32.31 0.38
N VAL A 553 -18.02 31.45 1.18
CA VAL A 553 -16.61 31.08 1.08
C VAL A 553 -16.51 29.57 0.83
N ALA A 554 -16.61 29.16 -0.43
CA ALA A 554 -16.19 27.82 -0.78
C ALA A 554 -14.70 27.67 -0.40
N GLN A 555 -14.38 26.64 0.39
CA GLN A 555 -13.00 26.23 0.75
C GLN A 555 -12.06 26.10 -0.48
N MET A 556 -12.63 26.10 -1.68
CA MET A 556 -11.97 26.14 -2.99
C MET A 556 -11.18 27.42 -3.32
N LYS A 557 -11.29 28.51 -2.56
CA LYS A 557 -10.56 29.76 -2.87
C LYS A 557 -9.11 29.77 -2.35
N ILE A 558 -8.74 28.88 -1.43
CA ILE A 558 -7.41 28.85 -0.79
C ILE A 558 -6.42 28.10 -1.70
N LYS A 559 -5.27 28.73 -1.99
CA LYS A 559 -4.13 28.10 -2.68
C LYS A 559 -3.33 27.28 -1.68
N ASP A 560 -3.68 26.02 -1.51
CA ASP A 560 -2.75 25.01 -1.02
C ASP A 560 -2.43 24.06 -2.19
N ILE A 561 -1.16 23.74 -2.39
CA ILE A 561 -0.66 23.10 -3.62
C ILE A 561 -1.21 21.65 -3.73
N GLY A 562 -1.27 21.09 -4.94
CA GLY A 562 -1.94 19.82 -5.30
C GLY A 562 -1.74 18.60 -4.37
N PHE A 563 -2.71 17.67 -4.47
CA PHE A 563 -2.97 16.46 -3.65
C PHE A 563 -2.39 16.43 -2.23
N SER A 564 -3.09 17.07 -1.28
CA SER A 564 -2.95 16.83 0.15
C SER A 564 -3.99 15.78 0.58
N GLY A 565 -3.62 14.49 0.55
CA GLY A 565 -4.49 13.34 0.83
C GLY A 565 -5.52 13.60 1.94
N TYR A 566 -6.81 13.58 1.57
CA TYR A 566 -7.92 14.03 2.41
C TYR A 566 -8.07 13.15 3.66
N PRO A 567 -7.80 13.69 4.87
CA PRO A 567 -8.92 14.08 5.72
C PRO A 567 -8.67 15.31 6.62
N ALA A 568 -9.64 16.22 6.64
CA ALA A 568 -10.39 16.67 7.83
C ALA A 568 -11.67 17.38 7.38
#